data_AF-A0A944BP32-F1
#
_entry.id   AF-A0A944BP32-F1
#
_cell.length_a   1.000
_cell.length_b   1.000
_cell.length_c   1.000
_cell.angle_alpha   90.00
_cell.angle_beta   90.00
_cell.angle_gamma   90.00
#
_symmetry.space_group_name_H-M   'P 1'
#
loop_
_entity.id
_entity.type
_entity.pdbx_description
1 polymer ?
#
loop_
_entity_poly.entity_id
_entity_poly.type
_entity_poly.pdbx_seq_one_letter_code
_entity_poly.pdbx_strand_id
1 'polypeptide(L)'
;MSQRVQMGLAIALGAMFTASNATAQVICVDPGGPRGVSGCDTNEAPLMLNIANNLTKYLKTAGFEVRQTRTSSSSMAESQRIEICQGATATVSIVANSYTSSAANGIEVYHNGKG
;
A
#
# COMPACT_ATOMS: atom_id res chain seq x y z
N MET A 1 -25.96 67.28 2.41
CA MET A 1 -25.27 67.52 3.69
C MET A 1 -25.69 66.40 4.64
N SER A 2 -24.72 65.71 5.26
CA SER A 2 -24.84 64.67 6.32
C SER A 2 -25.49 63.32 5.92
N GLN A 3 -24.81 62.17 5.78
CA GLN A 3 -23.90 61.36 6.64
C GLN A 3 -24.62 60.24 7.43
N ARG A 4 -24.52 59.02 6.89
CA ARG A 4 -24.39 57.66 7.50
C ARG A 4 -25.44 57.13 8.50
N VAL A 5 -25.97 55.93 8.22
CA VAL A 5 -25.79 54.70 9.06
C VAL A 5 -25.76 53.46 8.15
N GLN A 6 -24.81 52.57 8.43
CA GLN A 6 -24.45 51.33 7.72
C GLN A 6 -25.48 50.21 7.92
N MET A 7 -25.59 49.27 6.97
CA MET A 7 -25.75 47.85 7.32
C MET A 7 -25.33 46.90 6.18
N GLY A 8 -24.33 46.06 6.47
CA GLY A 8 -24.26 44.68 5.97
C GLY A 8 -23.66 44.42 4.59
N LEU A 9 -22.32 44.34 4.53
CA LEU A 9 -21.56 43.68 3.46
C LEU A 9 -21.50 42.17 3.75
N ALA A 10 -21.91 41.33 2.79
CA ALA A 10 -21.42 39.95 2.70
C ALA A 10 -21.24 39.61 1.22
N ILE A 11 -19.99 39.74 0.78
CA ILE A 11 -19.52 39.41 -0.56
C ILE A 11 -19.58 37.88 -0.71
N ALA A 12 -20.36 37.39 -1.67
CA ALA A 12 -20.26 36.02 -2.13
C ALA A 12 -18.93 35.84 -2.89
N LEU A 13 -17.86 35.59 -2.15
CA LEU A 13 -16.56 35.27 -2.72
C LEU A 13 -16.47 33.75 -2.85
N GLY A 14 -16.43 33.28 -4.10
CA GLY A 14 -16.35 31.88 -4.42
C GLY A 14 -15.16 31.19 -3.74
N ALA A 15 -15.46 30.15 -2.97
CA ALA A 15 -14.49 29.10 -2.74
C ALA A 15 -14.55 28.15 -3.94
N MET A 16 -13.79 28.47 -4.99
CA MET A 16 -13.29 27.41 -5.86
C MET A 16 -12.46 26.51 -4.95
N PHE A 17 -12.98 25.34 -4.62
CA PHE A 17 -12.18 24.27 -4.06
C PHE A 17 -11.15 23.90 -5.14
N THR A 18 -9.96 24.49 -5.06
CA THR A 18 -8.80 23.89 -5.72
C THR A 18 -8.59 22.57 -5.01
N ALA A 19 -9.09 21.49 -5.61
CA ALA A 19 -8.65 20.15 -5.26
C ALA A 19 -7.13 20.16 -5.41
N SER A 20 -6.42 20.21 -4.29
CA SER A 20 -4.99 20.01 -4.29
C SER A 20 -4.81 18.60 -4.83
N ASN A 21 -4.20 18.48 -6.02
CA ASN A 21 -3.70 17.20 -6.49
C ASN A 21 -2.49 16.84 -5.62
N ALA A 22 -2.74 16.55 -4.34
CA ALA A 22 -1.82 15.73 -3.59
C ALA A 22 -1.77 14.40 -4.35
N THR A 23 -0.64 14.13 -5.01
CA THR A 23 -0.41 12.82 -5.60
C THR A 23 -0.67 11.79 -4.51
N ALA A 24 -1.70 10.96 -4.70
CA ALA A 24 -1.98 9.89 -3.75
C ALA A 24 -0.68 9.09 -3.64
N GLN A 25 -0.16 8.93 -2.43
CA GLN A 25 1.04 8.11 -2.25
C GLN A 25 0.70 6.70 -2.74
N VAL A 26 1.50 6.22 -3.70
CA VAL A 26 1.30 4.92 -4.30
C VAL A 26 2.07 3.91 -3.46
N ILE A 27 1.36 2.98 -2.83
CA ILE A 27 1.97 1.89 -2.08
C ILE A 27 1.90 0.61 -2.93
N CYS A 28 3.04 -0.03 -3.18
CA CYS A 28 3.06 -1.35 -3.78
C CYS A 28 3.02 -2.44 -2.70
N VAL A 29 2.09 -3.37 -2.83
CA VAL A 29 1.97 -4.56 -1.97
C VAL A 29 2.22 -5.81 -2.80
N ASP A 30 3.27 -6.55 -2.46
CA ASP A 30 3.67 -7.76 -3.15
C ASP A 30 3.53 -8.98 -2.22
N PRO A 31 2.54 -9.88 -2.40
CA PRO A 31 2.43 -11.11 -1.60
C PRO A 31 3.50 -12.17 -1.94
N GLY A 32 4.73 -11.78 -2.27
CA GLY A 32 5.84 -12.68 -2.58
C GLY A 32 5.59 -13.65 -3.74
N GLY A 33 6.67 -14.25 -4.23
CA GLY A 33 6.57 -15.43 -5.10
C GLY A 33 6.26 -16.69 -4.28
N PRO A 34 5.64 -17.73 -4.87
CA PRO A 34 5.57 -19.04 -4.24
C PRO A 34 7.01 -19.59 -4.13
N ARG A 35 7.59 -19.61 -2.92
CA ARG A 35 8.93 -20.16 -2.68
C ARG A 35 8.92 -21.63 -2.29
N GLY A 36 7.75 -22.26 -2.39
CA GLY A 36 7.58 -23.67 -2.06
C GLY A 36 7.70 -23.97 -0.57
N VAL A 37 7.63 -22.95 0.30
CA VAL A 37 7.62 -23.17 1.74
C VAL A 37 6.23 -23.69 2.14
N SER A 38 6.22 -24.87 2.75
CA SER A 38 5.05 -25.49 3.35
C SER A 38 5.39 -25.94 4.76
N GLY A 39 4.44 -25.75 5.69
CA GLY A 39 4.56 -26.16 7.07
C GLY A 39 3.18 -26.25 7.72
N CYS A 40 2.97 -27.28 8.55
CA CYS A 40 1.70 -27.52 9.25
C CYS A 40 0.46 -27.37 8.33
N ASP A 41 0.43 -28.11 7.22
CA ASP A 41 -0.67 -28.13 6.23
C ASP A 41 -1.02 -26.77 5.59
N THR A 42 -0.17 -25.76 5.78
CA THR A 42 -0.38 -24.41 5.25
C THR A 42 0.66 -24.13 4.16
N ASN A 43 0.18 -23.81 2.97
CA ASN A 43 1.04 -23.30 1.89
C ASN A 43 1.31 -21.81 2.15
N GLU A 44 2.57 -21.38 2.02
CA GLU A 44 2.98 -19.97 2.19
C GLU A 44 2.16 -19.02 1.30
N ALA A 45 1.91 -19.41 0.04
CA ALA A 45 1.32 -18.53 -0.96
C ALA A 45 -0.12 -18.06 -0.64
N PRO A 46 -1.06 -18.93 -0.20
CA PRO A 46 -2.37 -18.52 0.32
C PRO A 46 -2.30 -17.58 1.52
N LEU A 47 -1.40 -17.84 2.47
CA LEU A 47 -1.24 -17.00 3.66
C LEU A 47 -0.76 -15.59 3.29
N MET A 48 0.30 -15.49 2.49
CA MET A 48 0.83 -14.20 2.03
C MET A 48 -0.20 -13.43 1.19
N LEU A 49 -0.98 -14.14 0.38
CA LEU A 49 -2.06 -13.54 -0.41
C LEU A 49 -3.16 -12.94 0.49
N ASN A 50 -3.56 -13.66 1.54
CA ASN A 50 -4.56 -13.17 2.48
C ASN A 50 -4.09 -11.90 3.20
N ILE A 51 -2.85 -11.90 3.69
CA ILE A 51 -2.27 -10.74 4.36
C ILE A 51 -2.19 -9.54 3.41
N ALA A 52 -1.70 -9.73 2.18
CA ALA A 52 -1.63 -8.66 1.18
C ALA A 52 -3.00 -8.10 0.80
N ASN A 53 -4.01 -8.95 0.59
CA ASN A 53 -5.36 -8.51 0.27
C ASN A 53 -5.96 -7.65 1.40
N ASN A 54 -5.73 -8.04 2.65
CA ASN A 54 -6.18 -7.27 3.82
C ASN A 54 -5.41 -5.94 3.95
N LEU A 55 -4.09 -5.94 3.78
CA LEU A 55 -3.28 -4.72 3.81
C LEU A 55 -3.72 -3.74 2.71
N THR A 56 -3.92 -4.22 1.48
CA THR A 56 -4.42 -3.42 0.37
C THR A 56 -5.77 -2.80 0.68
N LYS A 57 -6.69 -3.56 1.30
CA LYS A 57 -7.99 -3.03 1.73
C LYS A 57 -7.81 -1.87 2.72
N TYR A 58 -7.00 -2.06 3.76
CA TYR A 58 -6.77 -1.02 4.78
C TYR A 58 -6.11 0.24 4.20
N LEU A 59 -5.10 0.08 3.34
CA LEU A 59 -4.42 1.19 2.67
C LEU A 59 -5.38 1.96 1.75
N LYS A 60 -6.20 1.27 0.95
CA LYS A 60 -7.23 1.92 0.12
C LYS A 60 -8.25 2.67 0.97
N THR A 61 -8.71 2.08 2.08
CA THR A 61 -9.62 2.75 3.02
C THR A 61 -8.99 4.00 3.64
N ALA A 62 -7.66 4.02 3.85
CA ALA A 62 -6.94 5.17 4.34
C ALA A 62 -6.62 6.24 3.26
N GLY A 63 -7.06 6.04 2.01
CA GLY A 63 -6.91 7.02 0.93
C GLY A 63 -5.65 6.89 0.08
N PHE A 64 -4.89 5.80 0.22
CA PHE A 64 -3.72 5.52 -0.62
C PHE A 64 -4.13 4.91 -1.97
N GLU A 65 -3.37 5.22 -3.02
CA GLU A 65 -3.36 4.39 -4.22
C GLU A 65 -2.56 3.12 -3.92
N VAL A 66 -3.09 1.95 -4.27
CA VAL A 66 -2.41 0.69 -4.00
C VAL A 66 -2.28 -0.13 -5.27
N ARG A 67 -1.03 -0.46 -5.61
CA ARG A 67 -0.69 -1.45 -6.64
C ARG A 67 -0.41 -2.77 -5.95
N GLN A 68 -1.14 -3.82 -6.31
CA GLN A 68 -0.90 -5.15 -5.76
C GLN A 68 -0.46 -6.09 -6.87
N THR A 69 0.68 -6.75 -6.72
CA THR A 69 1.29 -7.54 -7.81
C THR A 69 0.42 -8.75 -8.20
N ARG A 70 -0.26 -9.39 -7.24
CA ARG A 70 -1.26 -10.43 -7.48
C ARG A 70 -2.38 -10.41 -6.43
N THR A 71 -3.59 -10.72 -6.85
CA THR A 71 -4.79 -10.83 -5.98
C THR A 71 -5.36 -12.25 -5.93
N SER A 72 -4.73 -13.19 -6.64
CA SER A 72 -5.07 -14.61 -6.67
C SER A 72 -3.81 -15.48 -6.53
N SER A 73 -4.00 -16.80 -6.56
CA SER A 73 -2.92 -17.80 -6.44
C SER A 73 -2.09 -17.98 -7.72
N SER A 74 -2.21 -17.09 -8.71
CA SER A 74 -1.37 -17.14 -9.90
C SER A 74 0.10 -16.88 -9.56
N SER A 75 0.99 -17.65 -10.18
CA SER A 75 2.43 -17.36 -10.14
C SER A 75 2.74 -16.12 -10.99
N MET A 76 3.72 -15.33 -10.55
CA MET A 76 4.20 -14.15 -11.27
C MET A 76 5.73 -14.07 -11.19
N ALA A 77 6.37 -13.81 -12.34
CA ALA A 77 7.82 -13.69 -12.42
C ALA A 77 8.31 -12.47 -11.64
N GLU A 78 9.52 -12.55 -11.08
CA GLU A 78 10.08 -11.48 -10.25
C GLU A 78 10.22 -10.15 -11.00
N SER A 79 10.67 -10.19 -12.25
CA SER A 79 10.76 -9.00 -13.10
C SER A 79 9.41 -8.28 -13.26
N GLN A 80 8.32 -9.03 -13.42
CA GLN A 80 6.96 -8.46 -13.54
C GLN A 80 6.51 -7.80 -12.24
N ARG A 81 6.83 -8.40 -11.08
CA ARG A 81 6.51 -7.82 -9.77
C ARG A 81 7.26 -6.50 -9.57
N ILE A 82 8.55 -6.47 -9.94
CA ILE A 82 9.40 -5.28 -9.90
C ILE A 82 8.82 -4.17 -10.79
N GLU A 83 8.43 -4.51 -12.03
CA GLU A 83 7.84 -3.57 -12.99
C GLU A 83 6.55 -2.94 -12.45
N ILE A 84 5.63 -3.74 -11.88
CA ILE A 84 4.38 -3.24 -11.27
C ILE A 84 4.67 -2.25 -10.12
N CYS A 85 5.66 -2.55 -9.29
CA CYS A 85 6.03 -1.73 -8.14
C CYS A 85 6.91 -0.53 -8.50
N GLN A 86 7.36 -0.39 -9.75
CA GLN A 86 8.23 0.70 -10.14
C GLN A 86 7.55 2.06 -9.96
N GLY A 87 8.25 3.00 -9.34
CA GLY A 87 7.75 4.35 -9.07
C GLY A 87 6.72 4.45 -7.94
N ALA A 88 6.46 3.37 -7.20
CA ALA A 88 5.71 3.45 -5.96
C ALA A 88 6.49 4.27 -4.90
N THR A 89 5.77 5.00 -4.05
CA THR A 89 6.34 5.72 -2.90
C THR A 89 6.97 4.75 -1.91
N ALA A 90 6.35 3.59 -1.71
CA ALA A 90 6.90 2.49 -0.92
C ALA A 90 6.48 1.15 -1.53
N THR A 91 7.35 0.15 -1.37
CA THR A 91 7.08 -1.23 -1.80
C THR A 91 7.28 -2.16 -0.61
N VAL A 92 6.28 -2.99 -0.33
CA VAL A 92 6.32 -3.99 0.73
C VAL A 92 6.09 -5.37 0.11
N SER A 93 7.11 -6.23 0.18
CA SER A 93 6.96 -7.65 -0.16
C SER A 93 6.71 -8.44 1.13
N ILE A 94 5.64 -9.24 1.14
CA ILE A 94 5.16 -9.99 2.30
C ILE A 94 5.49 -11.46 2.06
N VAL A 95 6.23 -12.02 3.00
CA VAL A 95 6.92 -13.30 2.86
C VAL A 95 6.94 -14.07 4.18
N ALA A 96 6.80 -15.40 4.17
CA ALA A 96 7.01 -16.24 5.35
C ALA A 96 8.39 -16.88 5.25
N ASN A 97 9.24 -16.67 6.26
CA ASN A 97 10.56 -17.28 6.25
C ASN A 97 10.47 -18.80 6.51
N SER A 98 11.50 -19.53 6.10
CA SER A 98 11.66 -20.95 6.36
C SER A 98 13.09 -21.24 6.77
N TYR A 99 13.26 -22.05 7.79
CA TYR A 99 14.56 -22.49 8.26
C TYR A 99 14.50 -23.95 8.70
N THR A 100 15.65 -24.61 8.76
CA THR A 100 15.73 -26.05 9.06
C THR A 100 15.35 -26.37 10.51
N SER A 101 15.63 -25.47 11.44
CA SER A 101 15.24 -25.61 12.85
C SER A 101 13.84 -25.07 13.10
N SER A 102 12.94 -25.88 13.65
CA SER A 102 11.60 -25.45 14.09
C SER A 102 11.60 -24.50 15.29
N ALA A 103 12.75 -24.34 15.95
CA ALA A 103 12.92 -23.35 17.01
C ALA A 103 13.11 -21.92 16.45
N ALA A 104 13.45 -21.76 15.16
CA ALA A 104 13.58 -20.46 14.52
C ALA A 104 12.19 -19.84 14.28
N ASN A 105 11.86 -18.79 15.02
CA ASN A 105 10.58 -18.11 14.98
C ASN A 105 10.82 -16.60 15.21
N GLY A 106 10.06 -15.74 14.53
CA GLY A 106 10.20 -14.30 14.71
C GLY A 106 9.69 -13.48 13.53
N ILE A 107 9.78 -12.15 13.66
CA ILE A 107 9.49 -11.19 12.60
C ILE A 107 10.83 -10.62 12.11
N GLU A 108 11.01 -10.59 10.80
CA GLU A 108 12.20 -10.03 10.15
C GLU A 108 11.76 -9.03 9.08
N VAL A 109 12.50 -7.92 8.96
CA VAL A 109 12.27 -6.91 7.92
C VAL A 109 13.57 -6.67 7.19
N TYR A 110 13.55 -6.91 5.87
CA TYR A 110 14.68 -6.69 4.98
C TYR A 110 14.46 -5.44 4.16
N HIS A 111 15.51 -4.64 3.98
CA HIS A 111 15.53 -3.50 3.08
C HIS A 111 16.90 -3.42 2.37
N ASN A 112 16.95 -2.79 1.21
CA ASN A 112 18.24 -2.39 0.64
C ASN A 112 18.79 -1.27 1.53
N GLY A 113 19.96 -1.45 2.14
CA GLY A 113 20.52 -0.54 3.16
C GLY A 113 20.85 0.89 2.73
N LYS A 114 20.24 1.43 1.67
CA LYS A 114 20.38 2.80 1.20
C LYS A 114 19.18 3.62 1.65
N GLY A 115 19.24 4.09 2.88
CA GLY A 115 18.41 5.19 3.37
C GLY A 115 18.89 6.53 2.82
#